data_AF-A0ABD5MPC8-F1
#
_entry.id   AF-A0ABD5MPC8-F1
#
_cell.length_a   1.000
_cell.length_b   1.000
_cell.length_c   1.000
_cell.angle_alpha   90.00
_cell.angle_beta   90.00
_cell.angle_gamma   90.00
#
_symmetry.space_group_name_H-M   'P 1'
#
loop_
_entity.id
_entity.type
_entity.pdbx_description
1 polymer ?
#
loop_
_entity_poly.entity_id
_entity_poly.type
_entity_poly.pdbx_seq_one_letter_code
_entity_poly.pdbx_strand_id
1 'polypeptide(L)'
;MADASASRQLVREVRSQLDGWTDRARVEAYAELFEGDDPILSEEELRLLDAVDSRLERHGGDGVWGTDRYGIHSADGGRSTDALGVVCVYHPQVTSDSVLRGMDDLDDETEERINAALWTYAERVTELIEDALDEYLDRD
;
A
#
# COMPACT_ATOMS: atom_id res chain seq x y z
N MET A 1 29.84 11.40 17.53
CA MET A 1 29.09 12.43 16.77
C MET A 1 28.97 12.09 15.28
N ALA A 2 29.94 11.41 14.65
CA ALA A 2 29.84 11.01 13.24
C ALA A 2 28.69 10.01 12.96
N ASP A 3 28.48 9.07 13.88
CA ASP A 3 27.50 7.99 13.79
C ASP A 3 26.05 8.48 13.63
N ALA A 4 25.57 9.35 14.53
CA ALA A 4 24.23 9.92 14.45
C ALA A 4 23.98 10.83 13.22
N SER A 5 25.02 11.38 12.61
CA SER A 5 24.88 12.17 11.37
C SER A 5 24.75 11.26 10.16
N ALA A 6 25.53 10.17 10.12
CA ALA A 6 25.45 9.16 9.07
C ALA A 6 24.07 8.48 9.08
N SER A 7 23.56 8.08 10.24
CA SER A 7 22.24 7.44 10.35
C SER A 7 21.10 8.37 9.93
N ARG A 8 21.17 9.67 10.23
CA ARG A 8 20.20 10.67 9.75
C ARG A 8 20.26 10.90 8.24
N GLN A 9 21.46 10.83 7.66
CA GLN A 9 21.65 10.97 6.23
C GLN A 9 21.05 9.76 5.51
N LEU A 10 21.30 8.55 6.01
CA LEU A 10 20.70 7.32 5.49
C LEU A 10 19.17 7.36 5.55
N VAL A 11 18.57 7.75 6.67
CA VAL A 11 17.10 7.86 6.78
C VAL A 11 16.52 8.79 5.71
N ARG A 12 17.22 9.88 5.37
CA ARG A 12 16.78 10.79 4.31
C ARG A 12 16.91 10.16 2.93
N GLU A 13 17.99 9.42 2.72
CA GLU A 13 18.25 8.71 1.46
C GLU A 13 17.20 7.62 1.23
N VAL A 14 16.94 6.76 2.22
CA VAL A 14 15.88 5.74 2.17
C VAL A 14 14.52 6.38 1.90
N ARG A 15 14.18 7.47 2.60
CA ARG A 15 12.92 8.21 2.34
C ARG A 15 12.83 8.79 0.93
N SER A 16 13.96 9.09 0.29
CA SER A 16 13.95 9.55 -1.10
C SER A 16 13.77 8.42 -2.12
N GLN A 17 14.00 7.17 -1.72
CA GLN A 17 13.73 5.99 -2.56
C GLN A 17 12.30 5.45 -2.38
N LEU A 18 11.68 5.72 -1.21
CA LEU A 18 10.39 5.12 -0.81
C LEU A 18 9.29 5.28 -1.85
N ASP A 19 9.13 6.46 -2.46
CA ASP A 19 8.08 6.68 -3.47
C ASP A 19 8.28 5.75 -4.68
N GLY A 20 9.52 5.60 -5.16
CA GLY A 20 9.84 4.70 -6.27
C GLY A 20 9.67 3.22 -5.93
N TRP A 21 9.98 2.81 -4.70
CA TRP A 21 9.71 1.46 -4.23
C TRP A 21 8.22 1.19 -4.10
N THR A 22 7.46 2.16 -3.57
CA THR A 22 6.01 2.07 -3.45
C THR A 22 5.36 1.90 -4.81
N ASP A 23 5.72 2.72 -5.80
CA ASP A 23 5.16 2.63 -7.16
C ASP A 23 5.42 1.27 -7.79
N ARG A 24 6.62 0.70 -7.61
CA ARG A 24 6.95 -0.64 -8.09
C ARG A 24 6.15 -1.71 -7.35
N ALA A 25 6.15 -1.66 -6.02
CA ALA A 25 5.49 -2.64 -5.17
C ALA A 25 3.98 -2.69 -5.43
N ARG A 26 3.33 -1.55 -5.67
CA ARG A 26 1.92 -1.47 -6.06
C ARG A 26 1.63 -2.24 -7.34
N VAL A 27 2.45 -2.05 -8.38
CA VAL A 27 2.29 -2.76 -9.67
C VAL A 27 2.49 -4.26 -9.49
N GLU A 28 3.53 -4.66 -8.76
CA GLU A 28 3.84 -6.07 -8.53
C GLU A 28 2.76 -6.76 -7.70
N ALA A 29 2.32 -6.16 -6.59
CA ALA A 29 1.25 -6.68 -5.75
C ALA A 29 -0.09 -6.76 -6.50
N TYR A 30 -0.41 -5.76 -7.33
CA TYR A 30 -1.64 -5.78 -8.13
C TYR A 30 -1.64 -6.95 -9.13
N ALA A 31 -0.54 -7.11 -9.87
CA ALA A 31 -0.39 -8.19 -10.83
C ALA A 31 -0.46 -9.57 -10.16
N GLU A 32 0.20 -9.73 -9.00
CA GLU A 32 0.19 -10.97 -8.23
C GLU A 32 -1.21 -11.35 -7.72
N LEU A 33 -1.95 -10.39 -7.17
CA LEU A 33 -3.19 -10.66 -6.46
C LEU A 33 -4.45 -10.60 -7.35
N PHE A 34 -4.43 -9.87 -8.46
CA PHE A 34 -5.64 -9.56 -9.24
C PHE A 34 -5.57 -9.90 -10.73
N GLU A 35 -4.38 -10.00 -11.33
CA GLU A 35 -4.25 -10.31 -12.78
C GLU A 35 -3.86 -11.78 -13.08
N GLY A 36 -3.47 -12.55 -12.06
CA GLY A 36 -3.02 -13.94 -12.19
C GLY A 36 -4.12 -14.97 -12.49
N ASP A 37 -3.73 -16.25 -12.51
CA ASP A 37 -4.65 -17.37 -12.75
C ASP A 37 -5.62 -17.64 -11.58
N ASP A 38 -5.31 -17.15 -10.38
CA ASP A 38 -6.10 -17.33 -9.15
C ASP A 38 -6.22 -15.99 -8.39
N PRO A 39 -6.98 -15.01 -8.93
CA PRO A 39 -7.12 -13.71 -8.30
C PRO A 39 -7.91 -13.83 -7.00
N ILE A 40 -7.52 -13.03 -5.99
CA ILE A 40 -8.15 -13.06 -4.66
C ILE A 40 -9.59 -12.53 -4.66
N LEU A 41 -9.97 -11.83 -5.72
CA LEU A 41 -11.31 -11.35 -6.00
C LEU A 41 -11.81 -11.97 -7.31
N SER A 42 -13.10 -12.29 -7.36
CA SER A 42 -13.74 -12.69 -8.61
C SER A 42 -13.76 -11.54 -9.62
N GLU A 43 -13.96 -11.88 -10.90
CA GLU A 43 -14.03 -10.88 -11.97
C GLU A 43 -15.17 -9.86 -11.75
N GLU A 44 -16.28 -10.27 -11.15
CA GLU A 44 -17.41 -9.38 -10.82
C GLU A 44 -17.04 -8.38 -9.72
N GLU A 45 -16.35 -8.85 -8.68
CA GLU A 45 -15.85 -8.00 -7.59
C GLU A 45 -14.77 -7.03 -8.05
N LEU A 46 -13.87 -7.47 -8.94
CA LEU A 46 -12.85 -6.61 -9.53
C LEU A 46 -13.48 -5.50 -10.38
N ARG A 47 -14.48 -5.82 -11.21
CA ARG A 47 -15.23 -4.80 -11.96
C ARG A 47 -15.97 -3.84 -11.04
N LEU A 48 -16.50 -4.32 -9.93
CA LEU A 48 -17.15 -3.47 -8.93
C LEU A 48 -16.13 -2.53 -8.28
N LEU A 49 -14.97 -3.05 -7.88
CA LEU A 49 -13.87 -2.28 -7.30
C LEU A 49 -13.37 -1.19 -8.27
N ASP A 50 -13.21 -1.52 -9.56
CA ASP A 50 -12.88 -0.55 -10.61
C ASP A 50 -13.94 0.56 -10.75
N ALA A 51 -15.23 0.19 -10.68
CA ALA A 51 -16.33 1.15 -10.73
C ALA A 51 -16.36 2.06 -9.47
N VAL A 52 -16.02 1.52 -8.30
CA VAL A 52 -15.89 2.26 -7.04
C VAL A 52 -14.74 3.24 -7.13
N ASP A 53 -13.56 2.77 -7.55
CA ASP A 53 -12.35 3.57 -7.74
C ASP A 53 -12.59 4.75 -8.68
N SER A 54 -13.09 4.46 -9.89
CA SER A 54 -13.50 5.46 -10.89
C SER A 54 -14.53 6.46 -10.36
N ARG A 55 -15.37 6.06 -9.39
CA ARG A 55 -16.34 6.96 -8.78
C ARG A 55 -15.67 7.86 -7.74
N LEU A 56 -14.77 7.35 -6.92
CA LEU A 56 -14.02 8.14 -5.94
C LEU A 56 -13.13 9.18 -6.63
N GLU A 57 -12.45 8.80 -7.71
CA GLU A 57 -11.63 9.72 -8.51
C GLU A 57 -12.46 10.88 -9.08
N ARG A 58 -13.65 10.60 -9.61
CA ARG A 58 -14.54 11.62 -10.18
C ARG A 58 -15.04 12.64 -9.15
N HIS A 59 -15.03 12.29 -7.87
CA HIS A 59 -15.40 13.22 -6.78
C HIS A 59 -14.18 13.99 -6.23
N GLY A 60 -13.04 13.93 -6.92
CA GLY A 60 -11.83 14.69 -6.61
C GLY A 60 -10.93 14.02 -5.58
N GLY A 61 -11.13 12.73 -5.32
CA GLY A 61 -10.21 11.91 -4.52
C GLY A 61 -9.17 11.19 -5.40
N ASP A 62 -8.26 10.46 -4.74
CA ASP A 62 -7.20 9.69 -5.40
C ASP A 62 -7.63 8.24 -5.72
N GLY A 63 -8.94 7.98 -5.80
CA GLY A 63 -9.48 6.62 -5.95
C GLY A 63 -9.38 5.79 -4.66
N VAL A 64 -9.58 4.48 -4.76
CA VAL A 64 -9.22 3.51 -3.72
C VAL A 64 -7.71 3.33 -3.70
N TRP A 65 -7.10 3.15 -4.88
CA TRP A 65 -5.70 2.75 -5.01
C TRP A 65 -4.69 3.85 -4.69
N GLY A 66 -5.08 5.12 -4.72
CA GLY A 66 -4.19 6.24 -4.37
C GLY A 66 -4.24 6.64 -2.89
N THR A 67 -5.04 5.96 -2.06
CA THR A 67 -5.22 6.31 -0.65
C THR A 67 -4.20 5.65 0.28
N ASP A 68 -3.56 4.57 -0.19
CA ASP A 68 -2.52 3.88 0.54
C ASP A 68 -1.28 4.77 0.70
N ARG A 69 -0.68 4.74 1.89
CA ARG A 69 0.55 5.51 2.16
C ARG A 69 1.49 4.72 3.03
N TYR A 70 2.77 4.79 2.71
CA TYR A 70 3.83 4.06 3.39
C TYR A 70 4.82 5.01 4.03
N GLY A 71 5.50 4.55 5.08
CA GLY A 71 6.48 5.35 5.80
C GLY A 71 7.61 4.51 6.36
N ILE A 72 8.77 5.14 6.47
CA ILE A 72 9.93 4.55 7.17
C ILE A 72 9.87 4.92 8.65
N HIS A 73 9.87 3.90 9.51
CA HIS A 73 10.05 4.07 10.94
C HIS A 73 11.45 3.60 11.37
N SER A 74 11.92 4.10 12.52
CA SER A 74 13.16 3.62 13.14
C SER A 74 12.90 3.26 14.60
N ALA A 75 13.13 2.01 14.99
CA ALA A 75 12.86 1.54 16.35
C ALA A 75 13.78 2.19 17.42
N ASP A 76 14.96 2.70 17.05
CA ASP A 76 15.90 3.39 17.97
C ASP A 76 16.14 4.87 17.61
N GLY A 77 15.12 5.54 17.07
CA GLY A 77 15.21 6.98 16.74
C GLY A 77 16.32 7.34 15.75
N GLY A 78 16.68 6.41 14.86
CA GLY A 78 17.68 6.57 13.81
C GLY A 78 19.13 6.46 14.30
N ARG A 79 19.40 5.66 15.35
CA ARG A 79 20.77 5.37 15.80
C ARG A 79 21.37 4.15 15.09
N SER A 80 20.61 3.07 14.93
CA SER A 80 21.03 1.89 14.18
C SER A 80 20.31 1.82 12.83
N THR A 81 21.03 1.34 11.82
CA THR A 81 20.47 1.03 10.51
C THR A 81 19.50 -0.15 10.64
N ASP A 82 19.87 -1.22 11.37
CA ASP A 82 19.06 -2.45 11.58
C ASP A 82 17.70 -2.24 12.25
N ALA A 83 17.40 -1.00 12.63
CA ALA A 83 16.14 -0.62 13.24
C ALA A 83 15.17 0.05 12.26
N LEU A 84 15.53 0.19 10.97
CA LEU A 84 14.66 0.74 9.93
C LEU A 84 13.68 -0.33 9.44
N GLY A 85 12.40 0.03 9.39
CA GLY A 85 11.33 -0.79 8.86
C GLY A 85 10.29 0.04 8.13
N VAL A 86 9.38 -0.63 7.43
CA VAL A 86 8.31 0.00 6.65
C VAL A 86 7.00 -0.17 7.41
N VAL A 87 6.10 0.80 7.28
CA VAL A 87 4.75 0.68 7.82
C VAL A 87 3.76 1.24 6.82
N CYS A 88 2.66 0.52 6.61
CA CYS A 88 1.47 1.05 5.97
C CYS A 88 0.78 2.05 6.92
N VAL A 89 0.90 3.34 6.63
CA VAL A 89 0.35 4.44 7.42
C VAL A 89 -1.15 4.58 7.17
N TYR A 90 -1.58 4.34 5.94
CA TYR A 90 -2.98 4.37 5.53
C TYR A 90 -3.24 3.18 4.62
N HIS A 91 -4.27 2.40 4.94
CA HIS A 91 -4.69 1.27 4.13
C HIS A 91 -5.74 1.75 3.12
N PRO A 92 -5.72 1.23 1.89
CA PRO A 92 -6.78 1.46 0.95
C PRO A 92 -8.04 0.76 1.47
N GLN A 93 -9.17 1.46 1.39
CA GLN A 93 -10.45 0.92 1.83
C GLN A 93 -11.60 1.55 1.06
N VAL A 94 -12.61 0.74 0.78
CA VAL A 94 -13.91 1.19 0.32
C VAL A 94 -14.71 1.56 1.56
N THR A 95 -14.97 2.85 1.77
CA THR A 95 -15.88 3.30 2.81
C THR A 95 -17.26 3.50 2.23
N SER A 96 -18.30 3.05 2.92
CA SER A 96 -19.72 3.26 2.57
C SER A 96 -20.17 4.74 2.70
N ASP A 97 -19.24 5.67 2.50
CA ASP A 97 -19.47 7.10 2.55
C ASP A 97 -20.55 7.51 1.54
N SER A 98 -21.10 8.68 1.77
CA SER A 98 -22.22 9.33 1.04
C SER A 98 -22.10 9.24 -0.48
N VAL A 99 -20.87 9.13 -1.00
CA VAL A 99 -20.52 9.03 -2.42
C VAL A 99 -20.88 7.67 -3.02
N LEU A 100 -20.76 6.56 -2.28
CA LEU A 100 -21.07 5.20 -2.75
C LEU A 100 -22.55 4.82 -2.59
N ARG A 101 -23.34 5.63 -1.87
CA ARG A 101 -24.79 5.43 -1.78
C ARG A 101 -25.43 5.42 -3.18
N GLY A 102 -25.96 4.27 -3.56
CA GLY A 102 -26.63 4.03 -4.85
C GLY A 102 -25.88 3.13 -5.83
N MET A 103 -24.76 2.51 -5.42
CA MET A 103 -24.27 1.30 -6.10
C MET A 103 -25.08 0.12 -5.56
N ASP A 104 -26.10 -0.30 -6.31
CA ASP A 104 -27.01 -1.38 -5.91
C ASP A 104 -26.30 -2.75 -5.75
N ASP A 105 -25.09 -2.89 -6.32
CA ASP A 105 -24.32 -4.14 -6.34
C ASP A 105 -23.25 -4.23 -5.24
N LEU A 106 -23.08 -3.20 -4.39
CA LEU A 106 -22.16 -3.24 -3.24
C LEU A 106 -22.96 -3.51 -1.96
N ASP A 107 -23.20 -4.79 -1.69
CA ASP A 107 -23.73 -5.23 -0.40
C ASP A 107 -22.62 -5.33 0.67
N ASP A 108 -23.03 -5.43 1.93
CA ASP A 108 -22.10 -5.45 3.08
C ASP A 108 -21.11 -6.62 3.00
N GLU A 109 -21.53 -7.79 2.49
CA GLU A 109 -20.67 -8.98 2.36
C GLU A 109 -19.59 -8.78 1.28
N THR A 110 -19.97 -8.17 0.15
CA THR A 110 -19.05 -7.86 -0.93
C THR A 110 -18.11 -6.72 -0.56
N GLU A 111 -18.61 -5.70 0.16
CA GLU A 111 -17.76 -4.64 0.74
C GLU A 111 -16.71 -5.23 1.70
N GLU A 112 -17.10 -6.16 2.57
CA GLU A 112 -16.18 -6.82 3.50
C GLU A 112 -15.10 -7.63 2.75
N ARG A 113 -15.48 -8.41 1.73
CA ARG A 113 -14.53 -9.18 0.91
C ARG A 113 -13.56 -8.29 0.14
N ILE A 114 -14.06 -7.20 -0.47
CA ILE A 114 -13.22 -6.22 -1.16
C ILE A 114 -12.26 -5.56 -0.18
N ASN A 115 -12.72 -5.14 1.00
CA ASN A 115 -11.85 -4.52 2.00
C ASN A 115 -10.81 -5.51 2.57
N ALA A 116 -11.16 -6.79 2.72
CA ALA A 116 -10.19 -7.83 3.08
C ALA A 116 -9.11 -7.99 1.99
N ALA A 117 -9.51 -7.98 0.71
CA ALA A 117 -8.56 -8.02 -0.40
C ALA A 117 -7.65 -6.79 -0.45
N LEU A 118 -8.19 -5.59 -0.20
CA LEU A 118 -7.41 -4.34 -0.12
C LEU A 118 -6.43 -4.34 1.05
N TRP A 119 -6.81 -4.94 2.18
CA TRP A 119 -5.90 -5.16 3.31
C TRP A 119 -4.74 -6.07 2.90
N THR A 120 -5.01 -7.24 2.31
CA THR A 120 -3.99 -8.16 1.82
C THR A 120 -3.08 -7.51 0.78
N TYR A 121 -3.65 -6.70 -0.12
CA TYR A 121 -2.86 -5.91 -1.06
C TYR A 121 -1.89 -4.97 -0.36
N ALA A 122 -2.36 -4.21 0.63
CA ALA A 122 -1.51 -3.28 1.36
C ALA A 122 -0.42 -3.97 2.20
N GLU A 123 -0.72 -5.13 2.76
CA GLU A 123 0.27 -6.01 3.40
C GLU A 123 1.33 -6.45 2.39
N ARG A 124 0.91 -6.94 1.22
CA ARG A 124 1.84 -7.39 0.18
C ARG A 124 2.74 -6.27 -0.35
N VAL A 125 2.17 -5.07 -0.55
CA VAL A 125 2.96 -3.89 -0.91
C VAL A 125 3.96 -3.54 0.19
N THR A 126 3.58 -3.66 1.47
CA THR A 126 4.51 -3.42 2.59
C THR A 126 5.68 -4.39 2.53
N GLU A 127 5.41 -5.68 2.38
CA GLU A 127 6.44 -6.73 2.26
C GLU A 127 7.41 -6.45 1.11
N LEU A 128 6.89 -6.10 -0.08
CA LEU A 128 7.73 -5.79 -1.25
C LEU A 128 8.60 -4.54 -1.03
N ILE A 129 8.10 -3.53 -0.31
CA ILE A 129 8.90 -2.36 0.06
C ILE A 129 9.96 -2.73 1.12
N GLU A 130 9.63 -3.63 2.06
CA GLU A 130 10.59 -4.16 3.03
C GLU A 130 11.70 -4.95 2.36
N ASP A 131 11.37 -5.83 1.40
CA ASP A 131 12.36 -6.57 0.60
C ASP A 131 13.30 -5.61 -0.14
N ALA A 132 12.75 -4.55 -0.76
CA ALA A 132 13.55 -3.53 -1.44
C ALA A 132 14.42 -2.71 -0.48
N LEU A 133 13.92 -2.43 0.73
CA LEU A 133 14.68 -1.76 1.79
C LEU A 133 15.84 -2.63 2.27
N ASP A 134 15.60 -3.91 2.49
CA ASP A 134 16.59 -4.87 2.95
C ASP A 134 17.66 -5.11 1.89
N GLU A 135 17.29 -5.25 0.61
CA GLU A 135 18.24 -5.29 -0.50
C GLU A 135 19.11 -4.02 -0.54
N TYR A 136 18.49 -2.84 -0.41
CA TYR A 136 19.21 -1.56 -0.43
C TYR A 136 20.18 -1.40 0.75
N LEU A 137 19.89 -2.03 1.89
CA LEU A 137 20.69 -1.98 3.10
C LEU A 137 21.64 -3.19 3.23
N ASP A 138 21.71 -4.05 2.22
CA ASP A 138 22.45 -5.32 2.22
C ASP A 138 22.11 -6.20 3.45
N ARG A 139 20.82 -6.38 3.73
CA ARG A 139 20.31 -7.26 4.79
C ARG A 139 19.83 -8.60 4.23
N ASP A 140 20.12 -9.66 4.97
CA ASP A 140 19.65 -11.04 4.74
C ASP A 140 18.44 -11.37 5.63
#